data_AF-A0A4Q2XMB6-F1
#
_entry.id   AF-A0A4Q2XMB6-F1
#
_cell.length_a   1.000
_cell.length_b   1.000
_cell.length_c   1.000
_cell.angle_alpha   90.00
_cell.angle_beta   90.00
_cell.angle_gamma   90.00
#
_symmetry.space_group_name_H-M   'P 1'
#
loop_
_entity.id
_entity.type
_entity.pdbx_description
1 polymer ?
#
loop_
_entity_poly.entity_id
_entity_poly.type
_entity_poly.pdbx_seq_one_letter_code
_entity_poly.pdbx_strand_id
1 'polypeptide(L)'
;MRNPNLTSSSQGGGAVDVWSIPNDTRLKLERKYREAAAREAAAGHFGRAAYIHGELLGDWAQAAAMLEKAGRPREAARIYMERLRSGTRAAQCLEKAGLLAEAAVLYREAHQYEKAGDLLAALGQEEEAKALWETALLALSSPLDQARLLEGKLKNPAHALRVLQSGWPSGRQAQACFDAHLALLGRLGRHEAAGGLLDRLEHESVIRLQPASAMVASLHRLFSQYPDFPLRAKAAGLAAPFIGEALTAEPPPDRAETAKLLTLLPQFSPEDVLLSRDSARFSLSRHRPAVPLLEQSRSTHLRPDRVIRLGDRMVHPDKAKEAVWDSLTDSPDGPHVVGWLRGHRGIWTEGVNTLL
;
A
#
# COMPACT_ATOMS: atom_id res chain seq x y z
N MET A 1 78.68 -17.23 0.56
CA MET A 1 79.35 -15.92 0.36
C MET A 1 78.53 -15.17 -0.68
N ARG A 2 78.06 -13.93 -0.56
CA ARG A 2 78.15 -12.84 0.42
C ARG A 2 76.86 -12.01 0.25
N ASN A 3 76.21 -11.63 1.34
CA ASN A 3 75.30 -10.47 1.33
C ASN A 3 76.12 -9.19 1.14
N PRO A 4 75.61 -8.18 0.42
CA PRO A 4 75.94 -6.80 0.71
C PRO A 4 74.78 -6.17 1.48
N ASN A 5 75.10 -5.78 2.72
CA ASN A 5 74.28 -4.92 3.56
C ASN A 5 73.98 -3.61 2.84
N LEU A 6 72.69 -3.24 2.72
CA LEU A 6 72.30 -1.86 2.48
C LEU A 6 72.21 -1.17 3.85
N THR A 7 73.31 -0.53 4.21
CA THR A 7 73.46 0.31 5.39
C THR A 7 72.52 1.50 5.32
N SER A 8 71.78 1.68 6.39
CA SER A 8 71.04 2.90 6.72
C SER A 8 71.99 4.07 6.96
N SER A 9 71.87 5.14 6.17
CA SER A 9 72.29 6.48 6.58
C SER A 9 71.31 7.53 6.04
N SER A 10 70.54 8.05 6.98
CA SER A 10 69.62 9.18 6.96
C SER A 10 69.97 10.33 6.01
N GLN A 11 69.05 10.68 5.10
CA GLN A 11 68.70 12.08 4.85
C GLN A 11 67.31 12.22 4.18
N GLY A 12 66.41 12.90 4.89
CA GLY A 12 65.11 13.46 4.48
C GLY A 12 64.54 13.08 3.11
N GLY A 13 63.65 12.10 3.10
CA GLY A 13 62.68 11.87 2.04
C GLY A 13 61.44 11.33 2.70
N GLY A 14 60.37 12.15 2.79
CA GLY A 14 59.06 11.66 3.20
C GLY A 14 58.70 10.42 2.39
N ALA A 15 57.93 9.50 2.97
CA ALA A 15 57.52 8.26 2.33
C ALA A 15 57.02 8.53 0.90
N VAL A 16 57.93 8.38 -0.08
CA VAL A 16 57.57 8.35 -1.48
C VAL A 16 56.89 7.00 -1.60
N ASP A 17 55.56 7.03 -1.68
CA ASP A 17 54.76 5.87 -2.07
C ASP A 17 55.41 5.28 -3.33
N VAL A 18 56.09 4.15 -3.16
CA VAL A 18 57.00 3.59 -4.16
C VAL A 18 56.27 3.18 -5.45
N TRP A 19 54.93 3.24 -5.50
CA TRP A 19 54.14 3.03 -6.72
C TRP A 19 52.86 3.85 -6.76
N SER A 20 52.95 5.19 -6.72
CA SER A 20 51.83 6.06 -7.12
C SER A 20 51.60 5.97 -8.63
N ILE A 21 50.94 4.90 -9.08
CA ILE A 21 50.50 4.74 -10.46
C ILE A 21 49.38 5.77 -10.70
N PRO A 22 49.50 6.65 -11.72
CA PRO A 22 48.45 7.60 -12.04
C PRO A 22 47.10 6.89 -12.26
N ASN A 23 46.01 7.47 -11.75
CA ASN A 23 44.70 6.81 -11.78
C ASN A 23 44.28 6.44 -13.23
N ASP A 24 44.64 7.26 -14.21
CA ASP A 24 44.35 7.02 -15.63
C ASP A 24 45.08 5.80 -16.20
N THR A 25 46.32 5.54 -15.78
CA THR A 25 47.07 4.36 -16.23
C THR A 25 46.54 3.10 -15.57
N ARG A 26 46.13 3.17 -14.29
CA ARG A 26 45.42 2.08 -13.61
C ARG A 26 44.11 1.73 -14.32
N LEU A 27 43.29 2.71 -14.66
CA LEU A 27 42.02 2.49 -15.38
C LEU A 27 42.24 1.88 -16.77
N LYS A 28 43.25 2.35 -17.51
CA LYS A 28 43.63 1.76 -18.81
C LYS A 28 44.07 0.30 -18.66
N LEU A 29 44.80 -0.02 -17.59
CA LEU A 29 45.26 -1.38 -17.32
C LEU A 29 44.10 -2.30 -16.92
N GLU A 30 43.23 -1.87 -16.01
CA GLU A 30 42.02 -2.60 -15.62
C GLU A 30 41.13 -2.91 -16.84
N ARG A 31 40.97 -1.92 -17.73
CA ARG A 31 40.23 -2.11 -18.98
C ARG A 31 40.85 -3.21 -19.84
N LYS A 32 42.17 -3.19 -20.04
CA LYS A 32 42.87 -4.24 -20.80
C LYS A 32 42.70 -5.63 -20.17
N TYR A 33 42.74 -5.74 -18.84
CA TYR A 33 42.51 -7.01 -18.15
C TYR A 33 41.07 -7.49 -18.27
N ARG A 34 40.07 -6.61 -18.18
CA ARG A 34 38.67 -6.98 -18.43
C ARG A 34 38.45 -7.45 -19.87
N GLU A 35 39.06 -6.76 -20.84
CA GLU A 35 39.00 -7.17 -22.25
C GLU A 35 39.73 -8.51 -22.50
N ALA A 36 40.83 -8.77 -21.79
CA ALA A 36 41.51 -10.07 -21.85
C ALA A 36 40.67 -11.19 -21.21
N ALA A 37 40.11 -10.95 -20.02
CA ALA A 37 39.25 -11.92 -19.34
C ALA A 37 37.99 -12.23 -20.15
N ALA A 38 37.37 -11.23 -20.77
CA ALA A 38 36.21 -11.42 -21.65
C ALA A 38 36.56 -12.27 -22.88
N ARG A 39 37.75 -12.08 -23.47
CA ARG A 39 38.23 -12.91 -24.58
C ARG A 39 38.44 -14.37 -24.15
N GLU A 40 39.06 -14.60 -22.99
CA GLU A 40 39.25 -15.96 -22.45
C GLU A 40 37.90 -16.62 -22.11
N ALA A 41 36.94 -15.87 -21.55
CA ALA A 41 35.60 -16.37 -21.28
C ALA A 41 34.84 -16.72 -22.58
N ALA A 42 34.97 -15.90 -23.62
CA ALA A 42 34.39 -16.17 -24.94
C ALA A 42 35.01 -17.41 -25.62
N ALA A 43 36.30 -17.67 -25.35
CA ALA A 43 36.98 -18.88 -25.79
C ALA A 43 36.62 -20.13 -24.95
N GLY A 44 35.77 -20.01 -23.92
CA GLY A 44 35.38 -21.11 -23.03
C GLY A 44 36.41 -21.42 -21.94
N HIS A 45 37.49 -20.65 -21.82
CA HIS A 45 38.52 -20.82 -20.80
C HIS A 45 38.16 -20.08 -19.50
N PHE A 46 37.03 -20.47 -18.90
CA PHE A 46 36.47 -19.80 -17.72
C PHE A 46 37.41 -19.82 -16.49
N GLY A 47 38.24 -20.85 -16.32
CA GLY A 47 39.23 -20.89 -15.24
C GLY A 47 40.32 -19.82 -15.36
N ARG A 48 40.79 -19.55 -16.59
CA ARG A 48 41.77 -18.47 -16.85
C ARG A 48 41.13 -17.09 -16.67
N ALA A 49 39.91 -16.93 -17.17
CA ALA A 49 39.13 -15.71 -16.96
C ALA A 49 38.92 -15.43 -15.46
N ALA A 50 38.58 -16.46 -14.67
CA ALA A 50 38.42 -16.34 -13.22
C ALA A 50 39.72 -15.91 -12.52
N TYR A 51 40.87 -16.47 -12.93
CA TYR A 51 42.18 -16.06 -12.41
C TYR A 51 42.48 -14.58 -12.69
N ILE A 52 42.22 -14.11 -13.91
CA ILE A 52 42.39 -12.70 -14.28
C ILE A 52 41.46 -11.80 -13.44
N HIS A 53 40.20 -12.19 -13.27
CA HIS A 53 39.27 -11.43 -12.43
C HIS A 53 39.66 -11.40 -10.95
N GLY A 54 40.08 -12.53 -10.38
CA GLY A 54 40.43 -12.63 -8.97
C GLY A 54 41.78 -12.00 -8.64
N GLU A 55 42.86 -12.50 -9.23
CA GLU A 55 44.23 -12.14 -8.84
C GLU A 55 44.72 -10.83 -9.47
N LEU A 56 44.33 -10.54 -10.72
CA LEU A 56 44.81 -9.32 -11.42
C LEU A 56 43.90 -8.12 -11.22
N LEU A 57 42.58 -8.33 -11.16
CA LEU A 57 41.58 -7.27 -11.00
C LEU A 57 41.08 -7.12 -9.56
N GLY A 58 41.28 -8.11 -8.69
CA GLY A 58 40.73 -8.11 -7.32
C GLY A 58 39.20 -8.28 -7.26
N ASP A 59 38.55 -8.60 -8.38
CA ASP A 59 37.10 -8.76 -8.49
C ASP A 59 36.71 -10.23 -8.28
N TRP A 60 36.67 -10.63 -7.01
CA TRP A 60 36.32 -11.98 -6.59
C TRP A 60 34.87 -12.36 -6.92
N ALA A 61 33.97 -11.39 -7.09
CA ALA A 61 32.59 -11.66 -7.45
C ALA A 61 32.47 -12.13 -8.90
N GLN A 62 33.17 -11.46 -9.83
CA GLN A 62 33.24 -11.90 -11.21
C GLN A 62 34.04 -13.20 -11.37
N ALA A 63 35.12 -13.36 -10.60
CA ALA A 63 35.88 -14.61 -10.61
C ALA A 63 35.02 -15.83 -10.24
N ALA A 64 34.25 -15.73 -9.14
CA ALA A 64 33.34 -16.78 -8.72
C ALA A 64 32.22 -17.04 -9.76
N ALA A 65 31.66 -15.99 -10.36
CA ALA A 65 30.66 -16.13 -11.43
C ALA A 65 31.22 -16.83 -12.69
N MET A 66 32.50 -16.62 -13.04
CA MET A 66 33.13 -17.37 -14.12
C MET A 66 33.33 -18.84 -13.76
N LEU A 67 33.63 -19.16 -12.51
CA LEU A 67 33.72 -20.55 -12.04
C LEU A 67 32.36 -21.25 -12.00
N GLU A 68 31.27 -20.53 -11.69
CA GLU A 68 29.90 -21.06 -11.83
C GLU A 68 29.64 -21.49 -13.28
N LYS A 69 29.97 -20.62 -14.26
CA LYS A 69 29.84 -20.93 -15.69
C LYS A 69 30.76 -22.07 -16.14
N ALA A 70 31.91 -22.23 -15.48
CA ALA A 70 32.83 -23.33 -15.73
C ALA A 70 32.33 -24.69 -15.21
N GLY A 71 31.18 -24.75 -14.52
CA GLY A 71 30.68 -25.96 -13.88
C GLY A 71 31.48 -26.37 -12.64
N ARG A 72 32.17 -25.43 -11.97
CA ARG A 72 32.97 -25.67 -10.75
C ARG A 72 32.35 -24.97 -9.52
N PRO A 73 31.14 -25.39 -9.10
CA PRO A 73 30.35 -24.70 -8.08
C PRO A 73 31.00 -24.74 -6.69
N ARG A 74 31.69 -25.82 -6.32
CA ARG A 74 32.36 -25.94 -5.02
C ARG A 74 33.48 -24.92 -4.83
N GLU A 75 34.22 -24.65 -5.90
CA GLU A 75 35.30 -23.67 -5.87
C GLU A 75 34.76 -22.25 -5.86
N ALA A 76 33.71 -21.99 -6.64
CA ALA A 76 32.99 -20.72 -6.57
C ALA A 76 32.44 -20.46 -5.16
N ALA A 77 31.80 -21.46 -4.53
CA ALA A 77 31.30 -21.39 -3.17
C ALA A 77 32.40 -21.09 -2.15
N ARG A 78 33.59 -21.73 -2.27
CA ARG A 78 34.75 -21.43 -1.43
C ARG A 78 35.19 -19.98 -1.56
N ILE A 79 35.26 -19.44 -2.78
CA ILE A 79 35.59 -18.02 -3.00
C ILE A 79 34.52 -17.10 -2.35
N TYR A 80 33.24 -17.45 -2.48
CA TYR A 80 32.15 -16.69 -1.85
C TYR A 80 32.25 -16.67 -0.32
N MET A 81 32.67 -17.78 0.31
CA MET A 81 32.86 -17.87 1.75
C MET A 81 34.12 -17.14 2.22
N GLU A 82 35.28 -17.43 1.63
CA GLU A 82 36.58 -16.95 2.11
C GLU A 82 36.82 -15.47 1.79
N ARG A 83 36.55 -15.05 0.55
CA ARG A 83 36.90 -13.71 0.05
C ARG A 83 35.76 -12.71 0.21
N LEU A 84 34.54 -13.16 -0.08
CA LEU A 84 33.35 -12.30 -0.05
C LEU A 84 32.57 -12.38 1.27
N ARG A 85 32.93 -13.32 2.16
CA ARG A 85 32.28 -13.56 3.46
C ARG A 85 30.75 -13.64 3.34
N SER A 86 30.26 -14.20 2.24
CA SER A 86 28.84 -14.25 1.91
C SER A 86 28.38 -15.71 1.82
N GLY A 87 28.02 -16.27 2.98
CA GLY A 87 27.51 -17.65 3.07
C GLY A 87 26.23 -17.86 2.26
N THR A 88 25.39 -16.82 2.16
CA THR A 88 24.15 -16.87 1.38
C THR A 88 24.39 -17.00 -0.13
N ARG A 89 25.39 -16.29 -0.67
CA ARG A 89 25.77 -16.43 -2.10
C ARG A 89 26.43 -17.77 -2.38
N ALA A 90 27.26 -18.25 -1.46
CA ALA A 90 27.85 -19.58 -1.56
C ALA A 90 26.77 -20.68 -1.61
N ALA A 91 25.76 -20.60 -0.73
CA ALA A 91 24.64 -21.53 -0.72
C ALA A 91 23.84 -21.50 -2.05
N GLN A 92 23.55 -20.31 -2.58
CA GLN A 92 22.87 -20.15 -3.88
C GLN A 92 23.65 -20.74 -5.06
N CYS A 93 24.98 -20.59 -5.06
CA CYS A 93 25.85 -21.18 -6.07
C CYS A 93 25.74 -22.72 -6.07
N LEU A 94 25.78 -23.34 -4.88
CA LEU A 94 25.64 -24.78 -4.73
C LEU A 94 24.24 -25.27 -5.10
N GLU A 95 23.21 -24.53 -4.71
CA GLU A 95 21.81 -24.82 -5.06
C GLU A 95 21.60 -24.85 -6.57
N LYS A 96 22.08 -23.83 -7.31
CA LYS A 96 22.00 -23.79 -8.78
C LYS A 96 22.71 -24.95 -9.46
N ALA A 97 23.74 -25.48 -8.81
CA ALA A 97 24.50 -26.62 -9.32
C ALA A 97 23.91 -27.98 -8.93
N GLY A 98 22.78 -28.01 -8.21
CA GLY A 98 22.12 -29.23 -7.75
C GLY A 98 22.79 -29.89 -6.53
N LEU A 99 23.78 -29.24 -5.91
CA LEU A 99 24.43 -29.73 -4.69
C LEU A 99 23.61 -29.35 -3.45
N LEU A 100 22.37 -29.85 -3.37
CA LEU A 100 21.36 -29.42 -2.40
C LEU A 100 21.77 -29.71 -0.94
N ALA A 101 22.46 -30.84 -0.69
CA ALA A 101 22.87 -31.23 0.66
C ALA A 101 23.91 -30.26 1.25
N GLU A 102 24.92 -29.91 0.45
CA GLU A 102 25.94 -28.92 0.85
C GLU A 102 25.31 -27.51 0.99
N ALA A 103 24.40 -27.15 0.07
CA ALA A 103 23.67 -25.88 0.14
C ALA A 103 22.81 -25.77 1.41
N ALA A 104 22.13 -26.84 1.82
CA ALA A 104 21.28 -26.86 3.02
C ALA A 104 22.09 -26.58 4.29
N VAL A 105 23.31 -27.13 4.40
CA VAL A 105 24.23 -26.85 5.53
C VAL A 105 24.59 -25.36 5.56
N LEU A 106 24.98 -24.78 4.42
CA LEU A 106 25.32 -23.36 4.35
C LEU A 106 24.12 -22.44 4.63
N TYR A 107 22.91 -22.81 4.18
CA TYR A 107 21.71 -22.03 4.49
C TYR A 107 21.35 -22.09 5.97
N ARG A 108 21.58 -23.23 6.64
CA ARG A 108 21.42 -23.38 8.09
C ARG A 108 22.41 -22.48 8.84
N GLU A 109 23.68 -22.46 8.44
CA GLU A 109 24.69 -21.57 9.01
C GLU A 109 24.36 -20.08 8.79
N ALA A 110 23.75 -19.74 7.65
CA ALA A 110 23.29 -18.39 7.34
C ALA A 110 21.94 -18.02 8.00
N HIS A 111 21.43 -18.83 8.94
CA HIS A 111 20.13 -18.67 9.61
C HIS A 111 18.90 -18.59 8.67
N GLN A 112 19.02 -19.12 7.44
CA GLN A 112 17.91 -19.24 6.49
C GLN A 112 17.25 -20.62 6.61
N TYR A 113 16.71 -20.91 7.80
CA TYR A 113 16.15 -22.22 8.15
C TYR A 113 15.01 -22.67 7.24
N GLU A 114 14.17 -21.73 6.78
CA GLU A 114 13.05 -22.03 5.87
C GLU A 114 13.55 -22.65 4.56
N LYS A 115 14.58 -22.06 3.94
CA LYS A 115 15.18 -22.56 2.68
C LYS A 115 15.97 -23.84 2.90
N ALA A 116 16.71 -23.93 4.00
CA ALA A 116 17.43 -25.15 4.34
C ALA A 116 16.46 -26.34 4.47
N GLY A 117 15.32 -26.14 5.14
CA GLY A 117 14.26 -27.15 5.23
C GLY A 117 13.67 -27.51 3.86
N ASP A 118 13.47 -26.54 2.97
CA ASP A 118 12.95 -26.79 1.61
C ASP A 118 13.89 -27.68 0.78
N LEU A 119 15.20 -27.43 0.89
CA LEU A 119 16.21 -28.24 0.22
C LEU A 119 16.28 -29.66 0.77
N LEU A 120 16.19 -29.83 2.10
CA LEU A 120 16.15 -31.16 2.72
C LEU A 120 14.87 -31.92 2.35
N ALA A 121 13.73 -31.22 2.27
CA ALA A 121 12.48 -31.81 1.79
C ALA A 121 12.59 -32.28 0.33
N ALA A 122 13.26 -31.50 -0.54
CA ALA A 122 13.54 -31.88 -1.91
C ALA A 122 14.47 -33.12 -2.02
N LEU A 123 15.32 -33.34 -1.01
CA LEU A 123 16.16 -34.53 -0.88
C LEU A 123 15.44 -35.74 -0.26
N GLY A 124 14.18 -35.60 0.14
CA GLY A 124 13.39 -36.65 0.79
C GLY A 124 13.62 -36.80 2.29
N GLN A 125 14.38 -35.89 2.92
CA GLN A 125 14.66 -35.89 4.36
C GLN A 125 13.58 -35.10 5.12
N GLU A 126 12.36 -35.62 5.11
CA GLU A 126 11.19 -34.91 5.65
C GLU A 126 11.29 -34.61 7.16
N GLU A 127 11.88 -35.50 7.96
CA GLU A 127 11.99 -35.31 9.41
C GLU A 127 12.94 -34.16 9.76
N GLU A 128 14.11 -34.11 9.11
CA GLU A 128 15.06 -33.01 9.28
C GLU A 128 14.50 -31.69 8.75
N ALA A 129 13.78 -31.74 7.63
CA ALA A 129 13.09 -30.57 7.08
C ALA A 129 12.06 -30.00 8.06
N LYS A 130 11.25 -30.86 8.70
CA LYS A 130 10.29 -30.45 9.73
C LYS A 130 10.98 -29.77 10.92
N ALA A 131 12.06 -30.36 11.44
CA ALA A 131 12.82 -29.75 12.53
C ALA A 131 13.35 -28.36 12.15
N LEU A 132 13.86 -28.20 10.92
CA LEU A 132 14.29 -26.89 10.44
C LEU A 132 13.13 -25.90 10.28
N TRP A 133 11.99 -26.32 9.74
CA TRP A 133 10.82 -25.45 9.65
C TRP A 133 10.27 -25.04 11.03
N GLU A 134 10.34 -25.91 12.04
CA GLU A 134 10.00 -25.56 13.42
C GLU A 134 10.97 -24.51 13.99
N THR A 135 12.27 -24.62 13.73
CA THR A 135 13.23 -23.56 14.11
C THR A 135 12.97 -22.26 13.36
N ALA A 136 12.59 -22.33 12.08
CA ALA A 136 12.21 -21.17 11.28
C ALA A 136 10.96 -20.48 11.86
N LEU A 137 9.99 -21.27 12.32
CA LEU A 137 8.76 -20.77 12.94
C LEU A 137 9.04 -19.90 14.16
N LEU A 138 9.99 -20.32 15.00
CA LEU A 138 10.41 -19.57 16.20
C LEU A 138 11.16 -18.28 15.86
N ALA A 139 11.85 -18.25 14.71
CA ALA A 139 12.59 -17.07 14.25
C ALA A 139 11.68 -16.02 13.59
N LEU A 140 10.50 -16.41 13.09
CA LEU A 140 9.55 -15.51 12.45
C LEU A 140 8.81 -14.66 13.50
N SER A 141 8.77 -13.34 13.27
CA SER A 141 8.04 -12.39 14.14
C SER A 141 6.60 -12.12 13.67
N SER A 142 6.30 -12.43 12.41
CA SER A 142 5.04 -12.11 11.73
C SER A 142 4.08 -13.30 11.82
N PRO A 143 2.90 -13.17 12.45
CA PRO A 143 1.94 -14.28 12.60
C PRO A 143 1.40 -14.78 11.25
N LEU A 144 1.37 -13.91 10.23
CA LEU A 144 0.98 -14.29 8.87
C LEU A 144 1.98 -15.26 8.23
N ASP A 145 3.27 -14.96 8.36
CA ASP A 145 4.33 -15.81 7.81
C ASP A 145 4.42 -17.14 8.55
N GLN A 146 4.24 -17.09 9.88
CA GLN A 146 4.12 -18.30 10.70
C GLN A 146 2.94 -19.18 10.26
N ALA A 147 1.76 -18.59 10.04
CA ALA A 147 0.58 -19.33 9.58
C ALA A 147 0.78 -19.93 8.17
N ARG A 148 1.40 -19.19 7.24
CA ARG A 148 1.77 -19.69 5.90
C ARG A 148 2.67 -20.91 6.00
N LEU A 149 3.70 -20.84 6.85
CA LEU A 149 4.66 -21.93 7.05
C LEU A 149 3.98 -23.16 7.67
N LEU A 150 3.12 -22.93 8.68
CA LEU A 150 2.38 -23.99 9.36
C LEU A 150 1.38 -24.71 8.45
N GLU A 151 0.64 -23.95 7.65
CA GLU A 151 -0.34 -24.49 6.72
C GLU A 151 0.34 -25.25 5.57
N GLY A 152 1.33 -24.60 4.94
CA GLY A 152 1.96 -25.13 3.73
C GLY A 152 2.95 -26.26 4.02
N LYS A 153 3.96 -26.00 4.84
CA LYS A 153 5.12 -26.90 4.99
C LYS A 153 4.94 -27.91 6.11
N LEU A 154 4.46 -27.46 7.27
CA LEU A 154 4.23 -28.33 8.43
C LEU A 154 2.87 -29.04 8.38
N LYS A 155 2.00 -28.71 7.42
CA LYS A 155 0.66 -29.30 7.23
C LYS A 155 -0.17 -29.33 8.53
N ASN A 156 -0.02 -28.32 9.39
CA ASN A 156 -0.72 -28.20 10.67
C ASN A 156 -1.66 -26.99 10.67
N PRO A 157 -2.84 -27.10 10.02
CA PRO A 157 -3.78 -25.98 9.93
C PRO A 157 -4.40 -25.61 11.28
N ALA A 158 -4.49 -26.56 12.23
CA ALA A 158 -5.02 -26.28 13.56
C ALA A 158 -4.11 -25.33 14.34
N HIS A 159 -2.80 -25.51 14.25
CA HIS A 159 -1.84 -24.58 14.86
C HIS A 159 -1.84 -23.23 14.13
N ALA A 160 -1.90 -23.23 12.79
CA ALA A 160 -1.99 -22.00 12.00
C ALA A 160 -3.20 -21.12 12.41
N LEU A 161 -4.37 -21.74 12.63
CA LEU A 161 -5.56 -21.04 13.11
C LEU A 161 -5.34 -20.35 14.48
N ARG A 162 -4.64 -21.00 15.41
CA ARG A 162 -4.33 -20.43 16.74
C ARG A 162 -3.35 -19.26 16.64
N VAL A 163 -2.32 -19.38 15.79
CA VAL A 163 -1.36 -18.29 15.56
C VAL A 163 -2.08 -17.08 14.97
N LEU A 164 -2.93 -17.27 13.96
CA LEU A 164 -3.72 -16.19 13.37
C LEU A 164 -4.67 -15.55 14.39
N GLN A 165 -5.29 -16.36 15.26
CA GLN A 165 -6.12 -15.86 16.35
C GLN A 165 -5.33 -15.01 17.35
N SER A 166 -4.07 -15.33 17.63
CA SER A 166 -3.23 -14.53 18.52
C SER A 166 -2.81 -13.18 17.91
N GLY A 167 -2.80 -13.06 16.58
CA GLY A 167 -2.48 -11.83 15.85
C GLY A 167 -3.64 -10.83 15.74
N TRP A 168 -4.81 -11.18 16.27
CA TRP A 168 -6.06 -10.41 16.27
C TRP A 168 -6.61 -10.42 17.71
N PRO A 169 -7.20 -9.34 18.27
CA PRO A 169 -7.76 -8.14 17.62
C PRO A 169 -6.84 -6.94 17.45
N SER A 170 -5.71 -6.91 18.16
CA SER A 170 -4.82 -5.76 18.21
C SER A 170 -3.49 -6.07 17.52
N GLY A 171 -3.06 -5.20 16.60
CA GLY A 171 -1.76 -5.33 15.93
C GLY A 171 -1.75 -4.72 14.54
N ARG A 172 -0.55 -4.43 14.02
CA ARG A 172 -0.39 -3.83 12.67
C ARG A 172 -0.92 -4.74 11.55
N GLN A 173 -0.91 -6.04 11.77
CA GLN A 173 -1.37 -7.05 10.81
C GLN A 173 -2.73 -7.67 11.20
N ALA A 174 -3.45 -7.09 12.17
CA ALA A 174 -4.66 -7.72 12.72
C ALA A 174 -5.73 -7.99 11.66
N GLN A 175 -5.98 -7.02 10.76
CA GLN A 175 -6.92 -7.20 9.65
C GLN A 175 -6.52 -8.38 8.75
N ALA A 176 -5.25 -8.42 8.34
CA ALA A 176 -4.75 -9.49 7.50
C ALA A 176 -4.79 -10.86 8.20
N CYS A 177 -4.54 -10.92 9.52
CA CYS A 177 -4.63 -12.14 10.30
C CYS A 177 -6.07 -12.66 10.36
N PHE A 178 -7.03 -11.75 10.58
CA PHE A 178 -8.46 -12.05 10.58
C PHE A 178 -8.94 -12.56 9.21
N ASP A 179 -8.58 -11.87 8.14
CA ASP A 179 -8.89 -12.28 6.77
C ASP A 179 -8.31 -13.67 6.45
N ALA A 180 -7.04 -13.91 6.81
CA ALA A 180 -6.38 -15.20 6.62
C ALA A 180 -7.03 -16.30 7.46
N HIS A 181 -7.48 -15.98 8.68
CA HIS A 181 -8.17 -16.91 9.56
C HIS A 181 -9.49 -17.38 8.93
N LEU A 182 -10.31 -16.45 8.45
CA LEU A 182 -11.56 -16.76 7.75
C LEU A 182 -11.31 -17.56 6.47
N ALA A 183 -10.33 -17.14 5.66
CA ALA A 183 -9.98 -17.86 4.43
C ALA A 183 -9.52 -19.30 4.71
N LEU A 184 -8.77 -19.52 5.80
CA LEU A 184 -8.34 -20.85 6.23
C LEU A 184 -9.53 -21.70 6.72
N LEU A 185 -10.46 -21.13 7.50
CA LEU A 185 -11.69 -21.83 7.89
C LEU A 185 -12.53 -22.24 6.69
N GLY A 186 -12.64 -21.36 5.68
CA GLY A 186 -13.34 -21.63 4.42
C GLY A 186 -12.70 -22.80 3.65
N ARG A 187 -11.38 -22.80 3.50
CA ARG A 187 -10.64 -23.89 2.82
C ARG A 187 -10.75 -25.24 3.55
N LEU A 188 -10.84 -25.22 4.88
CA LEU A 188 -11.00 -26.42 5.71
C LEU A 188 -12.46 -26.89 5.83
N GLY A 189 -13.43 -26.18 5.23
CA GLY A 189 -14.86 -26.50 5.35
C GLY A 189 -15.44 -26.28 6.76
N ARG A 190 -14.76 -25.51 7.62
CA ARG A 190 -15.15 -25.27 9.01
C ARG A 190 -16.11 -24.09 9.12
N HIS A 191 -17.24 -24.17 8.44
CA HIS A 191 -18.23 -23.08 8.35
C HIS A 191 -18.89 -22.78 9.71
N GLU A 192 -19.21 -23.81 10.50
CA GLU A 192 -19.74 -23.64 11.87
C GLU A 192 -18.83 -22.78 12.76
N ALA A 193 -17.52 -23.02 12.70
CA ALA A 193 -16.55 -22.25 13.47
C ALA A 193 -16.44 -20.79 12.99
N ALA A 194 -16.60 -20.54 11.69
CA ALA A 194 -16.68 -19.18 11.14
C ALA A 194 -17.99 -18.49 11.55
N GLY A 195 -19.11 -19.23 11.58
CA GLY A 195 -20.40 -18.74 12.07
C GLY A 195 -20.35 -18.28 13.51
N GLY A 196 -19.79 -19.11 14.40
CA GLY A 196 -19.58 -18.77 15.81
C GLY A 196 -18.58 -17.63 16.03
N LEU A 197 -17.64 -17.40 15.12
CA LEU A 197 -16.79 -16.21 15.13
C LEU A 197 -17.61 -14.94 14.84
N LEU A 198 -18.49 -14.98 13.83
CA LEU A 198 -19.38 -13.88 13.49
C LEU A 198 -20.39 -13.59 14.62
N ASP A 199 -20.92 -14.62 15.28
CA ASP A 199 -21.79 -14.47 16.45
C ASP A 199 -21.09 -13.73 17.60
N ARG A 200 -19.84 -14.09 17.87
CA ARG A 200 -19.04 -13.38 18.87
C ARG A 200 -18.80 -11.93 18.48
N LEU A 201 -18.50 -11.66 17.21
CA LEU A 201 -18.29 -10.28 16.73
C LEU A 201 -19.54 -9.41 16.88
N GLU A 202 -20.73 -9.99 16.73
CA GLU A 202 -22.00 -9.30 16.95
C GLU A 202 -22.13 -8.82 18.40
N HIS A 203 -21.86 -9.70 19.37
CA HIS A 203 -22.08 -9.44 20.79
C HIS A 203 -20.90 -8.75 21.51
N GLU A 204 -19.67 -9.00 21.06
CA GLU A 204 -18.45 -8.55 21.71
C GLU A 204 -17.74 -7.49 20.86
N SER A 205 -17.94 -6.20 21.17
CA SER A 205 -17.29 -5.11 20.44
C SER A 205 -15.77 -5.05 20.64
N VAL A 206 -15.25 -5.62 21.73
CA VAL A 206 -13.82 -5.61 22.11
C VAL A 206 -12.95 -6.43 21.15
N ILE A 207 -13.50 -7.49 20.57
CA ILE A 207 -12.78 -8.32 19.60
C ILE A 207 -12.84 -7.76 18.17
N ARG A 208 -13.55 -6.65 17.95
CA ARG A 208 -13.66 -6.06 16.62
C ARG A 208 -12.37 -5.33 16.23
N LEU A 209 -12.01 -5.43 14.96
CA LEU A 209 -10.84 -4.76 14.39
C LEU A 209 -11.01 -3.24 14.47
N GLN A 210 -9.90 -2.57 14.80
CA GLN A 210 -9.78 -1.13 14.68
C GLN A 210 -8.75 -0.78 13.60
N PRO A 211 -9.03 0.21 12.74
CA PRO A 211 -10.23 1.04 12.71
C PRO A 211 -11.46 0.28 12.15
N ALA A 212 -12.68 0.77 12.40
CA ALA A 212 -13.92 0.08 12.02
C ALA A 212 -14.02 -0.26 10.53
N SER A 213 -13.45 0.57 9.64
CA SER A 213 -13.38 0.27 8.20
C SER A 213 -12.59 -1.00 7.89
N ALA A 214 -11.59 -1.36 8.71
CA ALA A 214 -10.87 -2.62 8.56
C ALA A 214 -11.77 -3.82 8.86
N MET A 215 -12.61 -3.73 9.89
CA MET A 215 -13.62 -4.77 10.19
C MET A 215 -14.61 -4.90 9.03
N VAL A 216 -15.20 -3.79 8.58
CA VAL A 216 -16.20 -3.78 7.50
C VAL A 216 -15.59 -4.29 6.19
N ALA A 217 -14.35 -3.90 5.86
CA ALA A 217 -13.66 -4.41 4.67
C ALA A 217 -13.45 -5.93 4.73
N SER A 218 -13.17 -6.47 5.93
CA SER A 218 -13.03 -7.92 6.14
C SER A 218 -14.37 -8.65 5.96
N LEU A 219 -15.47 -8.06 6.48
CA LEU A 219 -16.83 -8.56 6.24
C LEU A 219 -17.20 -8.54 4.76
N HIS A 220 -16.81 -7.49 4.02
CA HIS A 220 -17.05 -7.39 2.58
C HIS A 220 -16.31 -8.49 1.82
N ARG A 221 -15.07 -8.80 2.21
CA ARG A 221 -14.32 -9.93 1.63
C ARG A 221 -15.01 -11.25 1.91
N LEU A 222 -15.51 -11.47 3.12
CA LEU A 222 -16.30 -12.66 3.48
C LEU A 222 -17.56 -12.74 2.58
N PHE A 223 -18.34 -11.67 2.50
CA PHE A 223 -19.53 -11.59 1.65
C PHE A 223 -19.23 -11.95 0.18
N SER A 224 -18.13 -11.43 -0.37
CA SER A 224 -17.80 -11.60 -1.78
C SER A 224 -17.19 -12.97 -2.12
N GLN A 225 -16.33 -13.51 -1.25
CA GLN A 225 -15.42 -14.60 -1.61
C GLN A 225 -15.64 -15.90 -0.81
N TYR A 226 -16.35 -15.87 0.32
CA TYR A 226 -16.42 -17.02 1.22
C TYR A 226 -17.25 -18.17 0.62
N PRO A 227 -16.89 -19.46 0.75
CA PRO A 227 -17.62 -20.54 0.06
C PRO A 227 -19.10 -20.71 0.44
N ASP A 228 -19.45 -20.47 1.70
CA ASP A 228 -20.78 -20.74 2.26
C ASP A 228 -21.75 -19.55 2.13
N PHE A 229 -22.95 -19.80 1.58
CA PHE A 229 -23.94 -18.76 1.31
C PHE A 229 -24.61 -18.18 2.58
N PRO A 230 -25.08 -18.99 3.55
CA PRO A 230 -25.58 -18.48 4.83
C PRO A 230 -24.60 -17.52 5.53
N LEU A 231 -23.31 -17.84 5.54
CA LEU A 231 -22.29 -16.97 6.13
C LEU A 231 -22.10 -15.65 5.37
N ARG A 232 -22.22 -15.65 4.03
CA ARG A 232 -22.22 -14.39 3.25
C ARG A 232 -23.38 -13.50 3.65
N ALA A 233 -24.59 -14.06 3.74
CA ALA A 233 -25.79 -13.32 4.13
C ALA A 233 -25.65 -12.75 5.55
N LYS A 234 -25.09 -13.54 6.49
CA LYS A 234 -24.80 -13.10 7.86
C LYS A 234 -23.81 -11.94 7.88
N ALA A 235 -22.71 -12.01 7.11
CA ALA A 235 -21.74 -10.93 7.04
C ALA A 235 -22.34 -9.64 6.47
N ALA A 236 -23.23 -9.72 5.48
CA ALA A 236 -23.97 -8.57 4.97
C ALA A 236 -24.91 -7.98 6.03
N GLY A 237 -25.61 -8.83 6.80
CA GLY A 237 -26.47 -8.42 7.90
C GLY A 237 -25.73 -7.67 9.02
N LEU A 238 -24.47 -8.04 9.31
CA LEU A 238 -23.65 -7.39 10.32
C LEU A 238 -22.99 -6.08 9.87
N ALA A 239 -22.81 -5.89 8.55
CA ALA A 239 -22.09 -4.73 8.03
C ALA A 239 -22.76 -3.40 8.36
N ALA A 240 -24.09 -3.29 8.15
CA ALA A 240 -24.83 -2.06 8.41
C ALA A 240 -24.87 -1.67 9.90
N PRO A 241 -25.17 -2.57 10.86
CA PRO A 241 -25.05 -2.31 12.29
C PRO A 241 -23.65 -1.82 12.68
N PHE A 242 -22.59 -2.48 12.20
CA PHE A 242 -21.22 -2.11 12.56
C PHE A 242 -20.84 -0.73 12.03
N ILE A 243 -21.26 -0.38 10.81
CA ILE A 243 -21.07 0.96 10.25
C ILE A 243 -21.87 1.99 11.06
N GLY A 244 -23.13 1.68 11.39
CA GLY A 244 -23.99 2.56 12.19
C GLY A 244 -23.38 2.88 13.55
N GLU A 245 -22.99 1.84 14.30
CA GLU A 245 -22.34 1.97 15.61
C GLU A 245 -21.04 2.77 15.53
N ALA A 246 -20.19 2.49 14.53
CA ALA A 246 -18.94 3.22 14.32
C ALA A 246 -19.17 4.70 13.99
N LEU A 247 -20.22 5.02 13.22
CA LEU A 247 -20.56 6.41 12.91
C LEU A 247 -21.12 7.15 14.13
N THR A 248 -21.84 6.47 15.03
CA THR A 248 -22.39 7.05 16.27
C THR A 248 -21.43 7.02 17.47
N ALA A 249 -20.27 6.40 17.33
CA ALA A 249 -19.29 6.28 18.41
C ALA A 249 -18.79 7.65 18.91
N GLU A 250 -18.45 7.71 20.19
CA GLU A 250 -17.78 8.86 20.81
C GLU A 250 -16.35 8.47 21.23
N PRO A 251 -15.29 9.13 20.72
CA PRO A 251 -15.31 10.22 19.74
C PRO A 251 -15.70 9.76 18.32
N PRO A 252 -16.32 10.63 17.51
CA PRO A 252 -16.71 10.29 16.15
C PRO A 252 -15.48 10.00 15.28
N PRO A 253 -15.61 9.11 14.28
CA PRO A 253 -14.50 8.75 13.40
C PRO A 253 -14.08 9.94 12.54
N ASP A 254 -12.79 9.98 12.19
CA ASP A 254 -12.24 10.99 11.29
C ASP A 254 -12.97 11.02 9.94
N ARG A 255 -12.89 12.16 9.24
CA ARG A 255 -13.49 12.33 7.91
C ARG A 255 -13.07 11.25 6.92
N ALA A 256 -11.79 10.87 6.92
CA ALA A 256 -11.27 9.82 6.05
C ALA A 256 -11.88 8.46 6.38
N GLU A 257 -12.11 8.17 7.66
CA GLU A 257 -12.69 6.92 8.13
C GLU A 257 -14.19 6.85 7.83
N THR A 258 -14.91 7.94 8.10
CA THR A 258 -16.32 8.10 7.72
C THR A 258 -16.53 7.89 6.23
N ALA A 259 -15.67 8.49 5.39
CA ALA A 259 -15.74 8.32 3.94
C ALA A 259 -15.54 6.85 3.53
N LYS A 260 -14.56 6.14 4.12
CA LYS A 260 -14.32 4.72 3.85
C LYS A 260 -15.51 3.83 4.24
N LEU A 261 -16.12 4.08 5.40
CA LEU A 261 -17.28 3.30 5.85
C LEU A 261 -18.47 3.49 4.89
N LEU A 262 -18.74 4.73 4.47
CA LEU A 262 -19.83 5.07 3.57
C LEU A 262 -19.62 4.58 2.13
N THR A 263 -18.37 4.39 1.69
CA THR A 263 -18.07 3.78 0.38
C THR A 263 -18.18 2.27 0.40
N LEU A 264 -17.99 1.62 1.55
CA LEU A 264 -18.14 0.17 1.72
C LEU A 264 -19.61 -0.25 1.86
N LEU A 265 -20.46 0.56 2.49
CA LEU A 265 -21.87 0.24 2.75
C LEU A 265 -22.65 -0.25 1.51
N PRO A 266 -22.60 0.43 0.35
CA PRO A 266 -23.38 0.01 -0.82
C PRO A 266 -22.91 -1.31 -1.43
N GLN A 267 -21.68 -1.76 -1.13
CA GLN A 267 -21.11 -2.98 -1.72
C GLN A 267 -21.77 -4.26 -1.17
N PHE A 268 -22.43 -4.19 -0.02
CA PHE A 268 -23.17 -5.32 0.57
C PHE A 268 -24.58 -5.50 -0.01
N SER A 269 -25.14 -4.44 -0.61
CA SER A 269 -26.50 -4.43 -1.18
C SER A 269 -26.48 -3.78 -2.58
N PRO A 270 -25.89 -4.44 -3.59
CA PRO A 270 -25.74 -3.87 -4.93
C PRO A 270 -27.08 -3.56 -5.62
N GLU A 271 -28.17 -4.22 -5.19
CA GLU A 271 -29.53 -4.00 -5.71
C GLU A 271 -30.13 -2.66 -5.24
N ASP A 272 -29.60 -2.06 -4.15
CA ASP A 272 -30.12 -0.81 -3.60
C ASP A 272 -29.37 0.40 -4.17
N VAL A 273 -29.95 0.97 -5.23
CA VAL A 273 -29.44 2.17 -5.90
C VAL A 273 -29.51 3.42 -5.01
N LEU A 274 -30.47 3.48 -4.07
CA LEU A 274 -30.66 4.64 -3.20
C LEU A 274 -29.59 4.73 -2.12
N LEU A 275 -29.10 3.58 -1.64
CA LEU A 275 -28.08 3.50 -0.60
C LEU A 275 -26.79 4.23 -0.98
N SER A 276 -26.37 4.15 -2.23
CA SER A 276 -25.19 4.89 -2.75
C SER A 276 -25.39 6.41 -2.75
N ARG A 277 -26.62 6.88 -3.04
CA ARG A 277 -26.94 8.30 -3.04
C ARG A 277 -27.01 8.85 -1.62
N ASP A 278 -27.60 8.09 -0.72
CA ASP A 278 -27.79 8.50 0.66
C ASP A 278 -26.48 8.47 1.46
N SER A 279 -25.58 7.52 1.19
CA SER A 279 -24.23 7.52 1.75
C SER A 279 -23.43 8.77 1.33
N ALA A 280 -23.52 9.17 0.05
CA ALA A 280 -22.89 10.39 -0.45
C ALA A 280 -23.47 11.66 0.20
N ARG A 281 -24.81 11.72 0.37
CA ARG A 281 -25.47 12.83 1.06
C ARG A 281 -25.07 12.92 2.52
N PHE A 282 -25.05 11.81 3.23
CA PHE A 282 -24.67 11.76 4.65
C PHE A 282 -23.24 12.28 4.86
N SER A 283 -22.31 11.91 3.96
CA SER A 283 -20.94 12.44 3.97
C SER A 283 -20.91 13.96 3.84
N LEU A 284 -21.74 14.55 2.98
CA LEU A 284 -21.84 16.01 2.82
C LEU A 284 -22.51 16.69 4.02
N SER A 285 -23.58 16.10 4.58
CA SER A 285 -24.36 16.69 5.67
C SER A 285 -23.60 16.78 6.98
N ARG A 286 -22.77 15.78 7.31
CA ARG A 286 -21.89 15.83 8.49
C ARG A 286 -20.77 16.87 8.40
N HIS A 287 -20.53 17.39 7.20
CA HIS A 287 -19.43 18.31 6.90
C HIS A 287 -19.90 19.66 6.38
N ARG A 288 -21.19 19.98 6.52
CA ARG A 288 -21.63 21.36 6.34
C ARG A 288 -20.91 22.17 7.42
N PRO A 289 -20.04 23.15 7.08
CA PRO A 289 -19.70 24.16 8.07
C PRO A 289 -21.03 24.70 8.59
N ALA A 290 -21.10 25.02 9.88
CA ALA A 290 -22.21 25.80 10.40
C ALA A 290 -22.15 27.17 9.71
N VAL A 291 -22.64 27.22 8.47
CA VAL A 291 -23.02 28.47 7.83
C VAL A 291 -24.13 28.95 8.75
N PRO A 292 -23.98 30.06 9.48
CA PRO A 292 -25.12 30.63 10.15
C PRO A 292 -26.18 30.74 9.07
N LEU A 293 -27.32 30.08 9.28
CA LEU A 293 -28.49 30.41 8.50
C LEU A 293 -28.59 31.92 8.65
N LEU A 294 -28.27 32.67 7.58
CA LEU A 294 -28.77 34.01 7.45
C LEU A 294 -30.25 33.79 7.62
N GLU A 295 -30.75 34.13 8.81
CA GLU A 295 -32.18 34.22 9.06
C GLU A 295 -32.68 34.93 7.83
N GLN A 296 -33.46 34.24 7.00
CA GLN A 296 -34.09 34.89 5.87
C GLN A 296 -34.84 36.03 6.51
N SER A 297 -34.32 37.24 6.28
CA SER A 297 -34.82 38.45 6.89
C SER A 297 -36.30 38.42 6.57
N ARG A 298 -37.11 38.33 7.64
CA ARG A 298 -38.56 38.38 7.58
C ARG A 298 -38.90 39.38 6.50
N SER A 299 -39.58 38.92 5.44
CA SER A 299 -40.04 39.70 4.30
C SER A 299 -40.08 41.18 4.65
N THR A 300 -39.09 41.95 4.21
CA THR A 300 -39.14 43.41 4.37
C THR A 300 -40.37 43.85 3.58
N HIS A 301 -41.44 44.15 4.32
CA HIS A 301 -42.60 44.81 3.76
C HIS A 301 -42.09 46.11 3.13
N LEU A 302 -41.99 46.14 1.80
CA LEU A 302 -41.72 47.36 1.05
C LEU A 302 -42.83 48.34 1.41
N ARG A 303 -42.51 49.33 2.26
CA ARG A 303 -43.39 50.46 2.54
C ARG A 303 -43.29 51.38 1.33
N PRO A 304 -44.40 51.68 0.63
CA PRO A 304 -44.37 52.68 -0.42
C PRO A 304 -44.28 54.07 0.22
N ASP A 305 -43.06 54.54 0.50
CA ASP A 305 -42.85 55.85 1.14
C ASP A 305 -43.03 57.04 0.18
N ARG A 306 -43.31 56.80 -1.10
CA ARG A 306 -43.73 57.83 -2.06
C ARG A 306 -44.53 57.24 -3.21
N VAL A 307 -45.80 57.66 -3.34
CA VAL A 307 -46.63 57.40 -4.52
C VAL A 307 -46.65 58.67 -5.36
N ILE A 308 -45.95 58.65 -6.51
CA ILE A 308 -46.06 59.72 -7.50
C ILE A 308 -47.34 59.47 -8.29
N ARG A 309 -48.33 60.37 -8.17
CA ARG A 309 -49.53 60.33 -9.01
C ARG A 309 -49.17 60.98 -10.35
N LEU A 310 -49.20 60.19 -11.43
CA LEU A 310 -49.21 60.74 -12.79
C LEU A 310 -50.50 61.55 -12.95
N GLY A 311 -50.35 62.87 -13.07
CA GLY A 311 -51.48 63.80 -13.22
C GLY A 311 -52.09 63.70 -14.61
N ASP A 312 -53.41 63.62 -14.66
CA ASP A 312 -54.22 63.69 -15.86
C ASP A 312 -53.98 65.00 -16.62
N ARG A 313 -53.38 64.93 -17.80
CA ARG A 313 -53.62 65.93 -18.86
C ARG A 313 -53.67 65.27 -20.23
N MET A 314 -54.91 65.09 -20.66
CA MET A 314 -55.46 65.23 -22.00
C MET A 314 -54.73 64.53 -23.17
N VAL A 315 -55.44 63.53 -23.69
CA VAL A 315 -55.25 62.87 -24.98
C VAL A 315 -55.32 63.87 -26.14
N HIS A 316 -54.33 63.83 -27.05
CA HIS A 316 -54.54 64.03 -28.49
C HIS A 316 -53.51 63.15 -29.26
N PRO A 317 -53.87 62.61 -30.45
CA PRO A 317 -53.38 61.35 -30.97
C PRO A 317 -52.13 61.53 -31.84
N ASP A 318 -51.61 60.41 -32.32
CA ASP A 318 -50.41 60.25 -33.15
C ASP A 318 -49.10 60.15 -32.37
N LYS A 319 -48.96 58.96 -31.78
CA LYS A 319 -47.76 58.11 -31.80
C LYS A 319 -46.46 58.83 -32.19
N ALA A 320 -45.77 59.37 -31.19
CA ALA A 320 -44.35 59.10 -31.03
C ALA A 320 -43.95 59.32 -29.56
N LYS A 321 -43.38 58.27 -28.99
CA LYS A 321 -42.28 58.23 -28.02
C LYS A 321 -41.98 59.55 -27.29
N GLU A 322 -41.98 59.49 -25.96
CA GLU A 322 -40.76 59.64 -25.15
C GLU A 322 -41.18 59.72 -23.68
N ALA A 323 -40.88 58.67 -22.91
CA ALA A 323 -40.77 58.80 -21.48
C ALA A 323 -39.28 58.89 -21.16
N VAL A 324 -38.83 60.13 -20.94
CA VAL A 324 -37.54 60.48 -20.34
C VAL A 324 -37.52 59.90 -18.93
N TRP A 325 -36.48 59.12 -18.61
CA TRP A 325 -36.29 58.51 -17.29
C TRP A 325 -35.24 59.31 -16.52
N ASP A 326 -35.68 60.11 -15.53
CA ASP A 326 -34.78 60.62 -14.51
C ASP A 326 -34.76 59.64 -13.33
N SER A 327 -33.60 59.01 -13.15
CA SER A 327 -33.29 58.08 -12.06
C SER A 327 -33.28 58.81 -10.72
N LEU A 328 -34.13 58.36 -9.80
CA LEU A 328 -34.15 58.79 -8.40
C LEU A 328 -34.05 57.54 -7.53
N THR A 329 -32.83 57.14 -7.16
CA THR A 329 -32.45 56.75 -5.78
C THR A 329 -31.03 56.16 -5.73
N ASP A 330 -30.24 56.65 -4.77
CA ASP A 330 -29.01 56.02 -4.30
C ASP A 330 -29.37 54.79 -3.45
N SER A 331 -29.34 53.62 -4.05
CA SER A 331 -29.35 52.31 -3.38
C SER A 331 -28.06 51.57 -3.76
N PRO A 332 -27.34 50.95 -2.81
CA PRO A 332 -26.06 50.28 -3.11
C PRO A 332 -26.18 49.07 -4.04
N ASP A 333 -27.39 48.58 -4.30
CA ASP A 333 -27.67 47.47 -5.22
C ASP A 333 -28.29 47.91 -6.57
N GLY A 334 -28.29 49.22 -6.88
CA GLY A 334 -28.74 49.77 -8.18
C GLY A 334 -30.23 50.19 -8.22
N PRO A 335 -30.65 51.00 -9.22
CA PRO A 335 -32.01 51.53 -9.29
C PRO A 335 -33.01 50.47 -9.77
N HIS A 336 -33.96 50.11 -8.92
CA HIS A 336 -35.12 49.31 -9.32
C HIS A 336 -36.31 50.22 -9.62
N VAL A 337 -36.84 50.13 -10.84
CA VAL A 337 -38.10 50.79 -11.22
C VAL A 337 -39.13 49.72 -11.49
N VAL A 338 -40.26 49.76 -10.78
CA VAL A 338 -41.41 48.89 -11.06
C VAL A 338 -42.58 49.76 -11.48
N GLY A 339 -42.97 49.65 -12.75
CA GLY A 339 -44.19 50.23 -13.29
C GLY A 339 -45.26 49.16 -13.43
N TRP A 340 -46.52 49.50 -13.13
CA TRP A 340 -47.67 48.64 -13.39
C TRP A 340 -48.74 49.42 -14.16
N LEU A 341 -49.17 48.85 -15.30
CA LEU A 341 -50.37 49.31 -15.98
C LEU A 341 -51.59 48.62 -15.34
N ARG A 342 -52.58 49.41 -14.91
CA ARG A 342 -53.74 48.90 -14.19
C ARG A 342 -54.64 48.10 -15.16
N GLY A 343 -54.56 46.78 -15.15
CA GLY A 343 -55.46 45.94 -15.95
C GLY A 343 -55.20 44.43 -15.97
N HIS A 344 -53.97 43.96 -15.78
CA HIS A 344 -53.68 42.53 -15.77
C HIS A 344 -52.70 42.16 -14.66
N ARG A 345 -53.11 41.23 -13.77
CA ARG A 345 -52.26 40.61 -12.75
C ARG A 345 -51.40 39.54 -13.42
N GLY A 346 -50.13 39.87 -13.67
CA GLY A 346 -49.08 38.92 -13.99
C GLY A 346 -47.75 39.52 -13.57
N ILE A 347 -47.01 38.81 -12.71
CA ILE A 347 -45.60 39.15 -12.42
C ILE A 347 -44.80 38.47 -13.53
N TRP A 348 -44.17 39.27 -14.39
CA TRP A 348 -43.13 38.81 -15.29
C TRP A 348 -41.79 39.11 -14.65
N THR A 349 -41.05 38.08 -14.28
CA THR A 349 -39.61 38.18 -14.07
C THR A 349 -38.93 37.59 -15.29
N GLU A 350 -38.67 38.42 -16.31
CA GLU A 350 -37.67 38.06 -17.32
C GLU A 350 -36.30 38.19 -16.67
N GLY A 351 -35.58 37.07 -16.67
CA GLY A 351 -34.20 37.02 -16.20
C GLY A 351 -33.30 37.88 -17.08
N VAL A 352 -32.47 38.70 -16.46
CA VAL A 352 -31.32 39.31 -17.12
C VAL A 352 -30.09 38.49 -16.73
N ASN A 353 -29.59 37.78 -17.74
CA ASN A 353 -28.26 37.19 -17.82
C ASN A 353 -27.17 38.24 -17.56
N THR A 354 -26.13 37.81 -16.85
CA THR A 354 -24.73 38.25 -16.99
C THR A 354 -23.90 37.02 -16.58
N LEU A 355 -23.28 36.23 -17.45
CA LEU A 355 -22.18 36.53 -18.40
C LEU A 355 -21.05 37.38 -17.78
N LEU A 356 -19.94 36.65 -17.54
CA LEU A 356 -18.59 37.00 -17.08
C LEU A 356 -18.40 37.36 -15.59
#